data_AF-A0A0H2R040-F1
#
_entry.id   AF-A0A0H2R040-F1
#
_cell.length_a   1.000
_cell.length_b   1.000
_cell.length_c   1.000
_cell.angle_alpha   90.00
_cell.angle_beta   90.00
_cell.angle_gamma   90.00
#
_symmetry.space_group_name_H-M   'P 1'
#
loop_
_entity.id
_entity.type
_entity.pdbx_description
1 polymer ?
#
loop_
_entity_poly.entity_id
_entity_poly.type
_entity_poly.pdbx_seq_one_letter_code
_entity_poly.pdbx_strand_id
1 'polypeptide(L)'
;FQRHFPPLTNRSMFRREPLSMDPPLTSRIEFPFANDEAALRSDLTVHIPSTSGVATTRKPIASIPKPHGEVSRLSRGGYNLEEALGWSKVEYTKVQKGIREIAKDHLDLTSILSEQDSFSGLRTQAKERFPVLEEYQNDWATEDFLFIMLKN
;
A
#
# COMPACT_ATOMS: atom_id res chain seq x y z
N PHE A 1 -34.41 35.36 40.58
CA PHE A 1 -32.98 35.72 40.57
C PHE A 1 -32.40 35.37 39.21
N GLN A 2 -32.16 36.37 38.35
CA GLN A 2 -31.64 36.18 37.00
C GLN A 2 -30.11 36.32 37.05
N ARG A 3 -29.39 35.24 36.70
CA ARG A 3 -27.93 35.23 36.72
C ARG A 3 -27.43 35.76 35.38
N HIS A 4 -26.84 36.96 35.40
CA HIS A 4 -26.10 37.49 34.27
C HIS A 4 -24.67 36.94 34.30
N PHE A 5 -24.24 36.30 33.22
CA PHE A 5 -22.86 35.87 33.02
C PHE A 5 -22.24 36.74 31.92
N PRO A 6 -21.14 37.48 32.20
CA PRO A 6 -20.42 38.21 31.17
C PRO A 6 -19.72 37.22 30.22
N PRO A 7 -19.61 37.55 28.93
CA PRO A 7 -18.92 36.70 27.97
C PRO A 7 -17.42 36.63 28.32
N LEU A 8 -16.90 35.42 28.44
CA LEU A 8 -15.47 35.15 28.61
C LEU A 8 -14.74 35.47 27.30
N THR A 9 -14.24 36.69 27.16
CA THR A 9 -13.39 37.06 26.02
C THR A 9 -11.95 36.64 26.31
N ASN A 10 -11.60 35.39 26.04
CA ASN A 10 -10.19 34.97 25.99
C ASN A 10 -9.57 35.51 24.71
N ARG A 11 -8.85 36.63 24.80
CA ARG A 11 -8.01 37.15 23.72
C ARG A 11 -6.62 36.53 23.81
N SER A 12 -6.42 35.40 23.15
CA SER A 12 -5.07 34.89 22.87
C SER A 12 -4.43 35.77 21.80
N MET A 13 -3.44 36.58 22.20
CA MET A 13 -2.57 37.28 21.27
C MET A 13 -1.42 36.34 20.91
N PHE A 14 -1.31 35.97 19.64
CA PHE A 14 -0.12 35.29 19.15
C PHE A 14 1.06 36.26 19.24
N ARG A 15 2.17 35.81 19.82
CA ARG A 15 3.40 36.60 19.81
C ARG A 15 3.84 36.81 18.36
N ARG A 16 4.34 38.01 18.03
CA ARG A 16 5.05 38.20 16.77
C ARG A 16 6.25 37.26 16.76
N GLU A 17 6.30 36.41 15.74
CA GLU A 17 7.44 35.57 15.43
C GLU A 17 8.67 36.48 15.24
N PRO A 18 9.80 36.22 15.92
CA PRO A 18 11.06 36.83 15.52
C PRO A 18 11.32 36.43 14.07
N LEU A 19 11.82 37.36 13.25
CA LEU A 19 12.34 37.06 11.90
C LEU A 19 13.56 36.14 12.06
N SER A 20 13.29 34.87 12.32
CA SER A 20 14.25 33.79 12.33
C SER A 20 14.56 33.53 10.87
N MET A 21 15.82 33.80 10.53
CA MET A 21 16.54 33.40 9.33
C MET A 21 15.86 32.23 8.63
N ASP A 22 15.57 32.45 7.34
CA ASP A 22 14.88 31.52 6.47
C ASP A 22 15.30 30.07 6.75
N PRO A 23 14.35 29.13 6.92
CA PRO A 23 14.71 27.73 6.99
C PRO A 23 15.53 27.38 5.72
N PRO A 24 16.64 26.63 5.85
CA PRO A 24 17.43 26.25 4.69
C PRO A 24 16.50 25.62 3.66
N LEU A 25 16.54 26.16 2.44
CA LEU A 25 15.70 25.76 1.33
C LEU A 25 15.61 24.24 1.26
N THR A 26 14.37 23.75 1.22
CA THR A 26 14.02 22.37 0.89
C THR A 26 14.95 21.86 -0.21
N SER A 27 15.77 20.86 0.11
CA SER A 27 16.61 20.21 -0.88
C SER A 27 15.69 19.57 -1.93
N ARG A 28 15.59 20.21 -3.09
CA ARG A 28 14.81 19.72 -4.23
C ARG A 28 15.53 18.47 -4.74
N ILE A 29 15.00 17.30 -4.38
CA ILE A 29 15.42 16.03 -4.99
C ILE A 29 14.81 16.02 -6.39
N GLU A 30 15.64 16.30 -7.40
CA GLU A 30 15.27 16.07 -8.80
C GLU A 30 15.44 14.58 -9.10
N PHE A 31 14.33 13.87 -9.20
CA PHE A 31 14.32 12.51 -9.71
C PHE A 31 14.43 12.58 -11.24
N PRO A 32 15.47 11.99 -11.85
CA PRO A 32 15.56 11.95 -13.31
C PRO A 32 14.42 11.08 -13.85
N PHE A 33 13.57 11.67 -14.68
CA PHE A 33 12.66 10.91 -15.52
C PHE A 33 13.48 10.12 -16.54
N ALA A 34 13.33 8.80 -16.49
CA ALA A 34 13.93 7.88 -17.46
C ALA A 34 13.41 8.20 -18.86
N ASN A 35 14.32 8.33 -19.83
CA ASN A 35 14.02 8.01 -21.21
C ASN A 35 14.84 6.76 -21.55
N ASP A 36 14.15 5.63 -21.64
CA ASP A 36 14.63 4.48 -22.37
C ASP A 36 14.82 4.82 -23.86
N GLU A 37 15.68 4.03 -24.49
CA GLU A 37 15.94 3.85 -25.93
C GLU A 37 17.11 4.60 -26.60
N ALA A 38 18.08 3.75 -26.98
CA ALA A 38 18.98 3.80 -28.13
C ALA A 38 20.21 4.74 -28.11
N ALA A 39 21.40 4.18 -27.86
CA ALA A 39 22.36 3.81 -28.93
C ALA A 39 23.80 3.55 -28.41
N LEU A 40 24.21 2.27 -28.48
CA LEU A 40 25.49 1.79 -29.05
C LEU A 40 26.79 2.61 -28.87
N ARG A 41 27.74 2.13 -28.04
CA ARG A 41 29.05 1.53 -28.46
C ARG A 41 30.14 1.45 -27.36
N SER A 42 30.74 0.24 -27.24
CA SER A 42 32.15 -0.14 -26.89
C SER A 42 32.76 0.39 -25.56
N ASP A 43 33.43 -0.37 -24.71
CA ASP A 43 34.47 -1.37 -24.98
C ASP A 43 34.76 -2.25 -23.73
N LEU A 44 35.43 -3.38 -23.94
CA LEU A 44 35.70 -4.51 -23.02
C LEU A 44 36.58 -4.17 -21.79
N THR A 45 36.41 -4.89 -20.67
CA THR A 45 37.44 -5.76 -20.02
C THR A 45 36.93 -6.44 -18.72
N VAL A 46 36.73 -7.76 -18.85
CA VAL A 46 36.99 -8.91 -17.94
C VAL A 46 37.39 -8.68 -16.47
N HIS A 47 36.64 -9.25 -15.52
CA HIS A 47 37.17 -10.20 -14.52
C HIS A 47 36.07 -11.10 -13.91
N ILE A 48 36.26 -12.42 -14.04
CA ILE A 48 35.51 -13.50 -13.35
C ILE A 48 36.53 -14.19 -12.43
N PRO A 49 36.14 -14.64 -11.22
CA PRO A 49 35.90 -16.08 -11.09
C PRO A 49 34.60 -16.40 -10.35
N SER A 50 33.93 -17.38 -10.96
CA SER A 50 32.72 -18.05 -10.51
C SER A 50 32.91 -18.75 -9.18
N THR A 51 32.05 -18.46 -8.21
CA THR A 51 31.79 -19.38 -7.09
C THR A 51 30.50 -20.13 -7.42
N SER A 52 30.63 -21.45 -7.48
CA SER A 52 29.53 -22.38 -7.71
C SER A 52 28.53 -22.28 -6.57
N GLY A 53 27.37 -21.68 -6.86
CA GLY A 53 26.17 -21.79 -6.04
C GLY A 53 25.01 -21.97 -7.00
N VAL A 54 24.50 -23.19 -7.08
CA VAL A 54 23.39 -23.60 -7.96
C VAL A 54 22.14 -22.78 -7.60
N ALA A 55 22.00 -21.61 -8.22
CA ALA A 55 20.75 -20.89 -8.23
C ALA A 55 19.83 -21.65 -9.19
N THR A 56 19.00 -22.52 -8.63
CA THR A 56 17.85 -23.06 -9.33
C THR A 56 16.97 -21.87 -9.72
N THR A 57 17.14 -21.36 -10.93
CA THR A 57 16.28 -20.36 -11.54
C THR A 57 14.94 -21.03 -11.85
N ARG A 58 14.12 -21.20 -10.81
CA ARG A 58 12.68 -21.34 -11.00
C ARG A 58 12.24 -20.03 -11.65
N LYS A 59 11.96 -20.05 -12.95
CA LYS A 59 11.20 -18.97 -13.59
C LYS A 59 10.02 -18.66 -12.66
N PRO A 60 9.94 -17.46 -12.06
CA PRO A 60 8.74 -17.13 -11.32
C PRO A 60 7.61 -17.13 -12.34
N ILE A 61 6.59 -17.95 -12.08
CA ILE A 61 5.27 -17.78 -12.70
C ILE A 61 4.96 -16.29 -12.52
N ALA A 62 4.72 -15.57 -13.62
CA ALA A 62 4.55 -14.12 -13.62
C ALA A 62 3.34 -13.76 -12.75
N SER A 63 3.58 -13.57 -11.45
CA SER A 63 2.55 -13.18 -10.49
C SER A 63 2.32 -11.70 -10.64
N ILE A 64 1.06 -11.28 -10.57
CA ILE A 64 0.66 -9.88 -10.74
C ILE A 64 1.25 -9.07 -9.57
N PRO A 65 2.16 -8.11 -9.82
CA PRO A 65 2.78 -7.33 -8.75
C PRO A 65 1.78 -6.30 -8.18
N LYS A 66 2.03 -5.85 -6.96
CA LYS A 66 1.25 -4.80 -6.31
C LYS A 66 1.47 -3.47 -7.05
N PRO A 67 0.42 -2.72 -7.41
CA PRO A 67 0.59 -1.40 -8.02
C PRO A 67 1.16 -0.39 -7.02
N HIS A 68 1.77 0.67 -7.55
CA HIS A 68 2.32 1.75 -6.73
C HIS A 68 1.20 2.53 -6.00
N GLY A 69 1.44 2.87 -4.73
CA GLY A 69 0.50 3.65 -3.91
C GLY A 69 -0.29 2.79 -2.92
N GLU A 70 -1.14 3.45 -2.13
CA GLU A 70 -2.02 2.80 -1.15
C GLU A 70 -3.42 2.59 -1.72
N VAL A 71 -4.04 1.46 -1.38
CA VAL A 71 -5.42 1.16 -1.81
C VAL A 71 -6.40 2.22 -1.28
N SER A 72 -7.34 2.66 -2.11
CA SER A 72 -8.36 3.70 -1.83
C SER A 72 -7.86 5.13 -1.57
N ARG A 73 -6.55 5.41 -1.55
CA ARG A 73 -6.01 6.78 -1.37
C ARG A 73 -5.80 7.55 -2.67
N LEU A 74 -6.84 7.61 -3.51
CA LEU A 74 -6.79 8.21 -4.86
C LEU A 74 -6.21 9.63 -4.90
N SER A 75 -6.50 10.48 -3.91
CA SER A 75 -6.03 11.87 -3.89
C SER A 75 -4.54 12.03 -3.56
N ARG A 76 -3.86 10.99 -3.07
CA ARG A 76 -2.44 11.01 -2.67
C ARG A 76 -1.57 10.04 -3.47
N GLY A 77 -1.99 9.70 -4.69
CA GLY A 77 -1.28 8.74 -5.53
C GLY A 77 -1.52 7.28 -5.15
N GLY A 78 -2.62 6.99 -4.45
CA GLY A 78 -3.13 5.65 -4.27
C GLY A 78 -3.89 5.14 -5.49
N TYR A 79 -4.39 3.91 -5.42
CA TYR A 79 -5.06 3.26 -6.54
C TYR A 79 -6.41 2.64 -6.12
N ASN A 80 -7.27 2.41 -7.12
CA ASN A 80 -8.54 1.71 -6.96
C ASN A 80 -8.32 0.20 -7.10
N LEU A 81 -8.75 -0.59 -6.11
CA LEU A 81 -8.57 -2.04 -6.12
C LEU A 81 -9.34 -2.71 -7.28
N GLU A 82 -10.55 -2.25 -7.60
CA GLU A 82 -11.35 -2.83 -8.68
C GLU A 82 -10.64 -2.64 -10.04
N GLU A 83 -10.06 -1.46 -10.27
CA GLU A 83 -9.28 -1.16 -11.48
C GLU A 83 -7.98 -1.95 -11.54
N ALA A 84 -7.27 -2.08 -10.40
CA ALA A 84 -6.01 -2.82 -10.33
C ALA A 84 -6.17 -4.32 -10.56
N LEU A 85 -7.31 -4.91 -10.15
CA LEU A 85 -7.59 -6.32 -10.37
C LEU A 85 -8.11 -6.60 -11.79
N GLY A 86 -8.74 -5.62 -12.44
CA GLY A 86 -9.33 -5.78 -13.78
C GLY A 86 -10.50 -6.76 -13.84
N TRP A 87 -11.09 -7.10 -12.69
CA TRP A 87 -12.18 -8.07 -12.58
C TRP A 87 -13.52 -7.47 -12.99
N SER A 88 -14.46 -8.33 -13.37
CA SER A 88 -15.85 -7.91 -13.51
C SER A 88 -16.43 -7.52 -12.14
N LYS A 89 -17.36 -6.56 -12.12
CA LYS A 89 -18.03 -6.13 -10.88
C LYS A 89 -18.68 -7.28 -10.10
N VAL A 90 -19.17 -8.29 -10.82
CA VAL A 90 -19.78 -9.50 -10.22
C VAL A 90 -18.72 -10.34 -9.51
N GLU A 91 -17.57 -10.56 -10.12
CA GLU A 91 -16.45 -11.30 -9.52
C GLU A 91 -15.86 -10.55 -8.33
N TYR A 92 -15.61 -9.25 -8.49
CA TYR A 92 -15.12 -8.38 -7.42
C TYR A 92 -16.03 -8.45 -6.19
N THR A 93 -17.34 -8.24 -6.37
CA THR A 93 -18.28 -8.27 -5.25
C THR A 93 -18.43 -9.66 -4.62
N LYS A 94 -18.30 -10.74 -5.42
CA LYS A 94 -18.31 -12.12 -4.92
C LYS A 94 -17.09 -12.39 -4.02
N VAL A 95 -15.90 -12.07 -4.49
CA VAL A 95 -14.64 -12.26 -3.74
C VAL A 95 -14.63 -11.37 -2.51
N GLN A 96 -15.00 -10.09 -2.64
CA GLN A 96 -15.07 -9.14 -1.53
C GLN A 96 -16.01 -9.63 -0.41
N LYS A 97 -17.17 -10.19 -0.76
CA LYS A 97 -18.09 -10.78 0.24
C LYS A 97 -17.50 -12.03 0.88
N GLY A 98 -16.89 -12.91 0.11
CA GLY A 98 -16.27 -14.12 0.65
C GLY A 98 -15.12 -13.82 1.60
N ILE A 99 -14.23 -12.88 1.24
CA ILE A 99 -13.16 -12.41 2.14
C ILE A 99 -13.76 -11.77 3.39
N ARG A 100 -14.89 -11.07 3.30
CA ARG A 100 -15.61 -10.53 4.48
C ARG A 100 -16.05 -11.59 5.45
N GLU A 101 -16.60 -12.68 4.93
CA GLU A 101 -17.08 -13.79 5.75
C GLU A 101 -15.89 -14.44 6.47
N ILE A 102 -14.83 -14.77 5.74
CA ILE A 102 -13.60 -15.34 6.32
C ILE A 102 -12.98 -14.37 7.35
N ALA A 103 -12.94 -13.07 7.06
CA ALA A 103 -12.41 -12.08 7.98
C ALA A 103 -13.23 -11.99 9.28
N LYS A 104 -14.55 -12.13 9.24
CA LYS A 104 -15.39 -12.15 10.44
C LYS A 104 -15.14 -13.37 11.33
N ASP A 105 -14.80 -14.50 10.72
CA ASP A 105 -14.58 -15.75 11.44
C ASP A 105 -13.17 -15.80 12.07
N HIS A 106 -12.18 -15.14 11.44
CA HIS A 106 -10.76 -15.24 11.81
C HIS A 106 -10.13 -13.97 12.37
N LEU A 107 -10.74 -12.80 12.16
CA LEU A 107 -10.19 -11.51 12.57
C LEU A 107 -11.21 -10.72 13.41
N ASP A 108 -10.67 -9.92 14.32
CA ASP A 108 -11.46 -8.90 15.01
C ASP A 108 -11.56 -7.66 14.12
N LEU A 109 -12.75 -7.40 13.59
CA LEU A 109 -12.95 -6.25 12.69
C LEU A 109 -12.80 -4.88 13.38
N THR A 110 -12.63 -4.86 14.71
CA THR A 110 -12.44 -3.64 15.50
C THR A 110 -10.98 -3.27 15.73
N SER A 111 -10.05 -4.16 15.37
CA SER A 111 -8.60 -3.98 15.58
C SER A 111 -7.86 -3.81 14.25
N ILE A 112 -6.64 -3.28 14.33
CA ILE A 112 -5.79 -2.99 13.16
C ILE A 112 -5.17 -4.29 12.65
N LEU A 113 -5.07 -4.46 11.31
CA LEU A 113 -4.45 -5.63 10.67
C LEU A 113 -3.06 -5.99 11.24
N SER A 114 -2.24 -4.99 11.53
CA SER A 114 -0.87 -5.17 12.01
C SER A 114 -0.77 -5.83 13.38
N GLU A 115 -1.86 -5.82 14.18
CA GLU A 115 -1.89 -6.41 15.51
C GLU A 115 -2.46 -7.84 15.52
N GLN A 116 -2.83 -8.39 14.35
CA GLN A 116 -3.53 -9.66 14.23
C GLN A 116 -2.62 -10.78 13.69
N ASP A 117 -2.31 -11.77 14.53
CA ASP A 117 -1.48 -12.94 14.18
C ASP A 117 -2.20 -13.95 13.25
N SER A 118 -3.52 -13.89 13.15
CA SER A 118 -4.35 -14.88 12.43
C SER A 118 -4.36 -14.71 10.91
N PHE A 119 -3.49 -13.86 10.36
CA PHE A 119 -3.48 -13.50 8.95
C PHE A 119 -3.13 -14.68 8.01
N SER A 120 -2.28 -15.60 8.46
CA SER A 120 -1.85 -16.77 7.67
C SER A 120 -2.98 -17.77 7.41
N GLY A 121 -3.85 -17.99 8.40
CA GLY A 121 -5.02 -18.85 8.28
C GLY A 121 -6.03 -18.29 7.27
N LEU A 122 -6.28 -16.98 7.34
CA LEU A 122 -7.16 -16.30 6.40
C LEU A 122 -6.64 -16.39 4.96
N ARG A 123 -5.34 -16.15 4.71
CA ARG A 123 -4.77 -16.26 3.35
C ARG A 123 -4.99 -17.65 2.76
N THR A 124 -4.77 -18.68 3.56
CA THR A 124 -4.91 -20.08 3.13
C THR A 124 -6.36 -20.37 2.74
N GLN A 125 -7.32 -19.99 3.60
CA GLN A 125 -8.74 -20.19 3.33
C GLN A 125 -9.26 -19.33 2.17
N ALA A 126 -8.73 -18.11 2.00
CA ALA A 126 -9.08 -17.24 0.89
C ALA A 126 -8.64 -17.86 -0.45
N LYS A 127 -7.44 -18.45 -0.53
CA LYS A 127 -6.95 -19.16 -1.72
C LYS A 127 -7.73 -20.43 -2.02
N GLU A 128 -8.07 -21.20 -0.99
CA GLU A 128 -8.89 -22.41 -1.14
C GLU A 128 -10.27 -22.07 -1.74
N ARG A 129 -10.87 -20.96 -1.33
CA ARG A 129 -12.19 -20.52 -1.81
C ARG A 129 -12.13 -19.75 -3.13
N PHE A 130 -11.04 -19.03 -3.37
CA PHE A 130 -10.83 -18.20 -4.55
C PHE A 130 -9.41 -18.40 -5.11
N PRO A 131 -9.20 -19.43 -5.95
CA PRO A 131 -7.89 -19.74 -6.52
C PRO A 131 -7.30 -18.59 -7.35
N VAL A 132 -8.14 -17.69 -7.87
CA VAL A 132 -7.71 -16.47 -8.60
C VAL A 132 -6.78 -15.58 -7.74
N LEU A 133 -6.86 -15.66 -6.41
CA LEU A 133 -5.99 -14.90 -5.52
C LEU A 133 -4.53 -15.39 -5.52
N GLU A 134 -4.26 -16.61 -5.99
CA GLU A 134 -2.90 -17.16 -6.09
C GLU A 134 -2.07 -16.51 -7.20
N GLU A 135 -2.72 -15.85 -8.16
CA GLU A 135 -2.07 -15.15 -9.26
C GLU A 135 -1.37 -13.86 -8.80
N TYR A 136 -1.68 -13.37 -7.59
CA TYR A 136 -1.18 -12.11 -7.06
C TYR A 136 0.02 -12.32 -6.14
N GLN A 137 1.06 -11.51 -6.36
CA GLN A 137 2.30 -11.64 -5.60
C GLN A 137 2.10 -11.32 -4.11
N ASN A 138 2.71 -12.10 -3.22
CA ASN A 138 2.70 -11.87 -1.76
C ASN A 138 1.29 -11.75 -1.15
N ASP A 139 0.24 -12.20 -1.84
CA ASP A 139 -1.16 -12.08 -1.42
C ASP A 139 -1.65 -10.64 -1.26
N TRP A 140 -1.04 -9.69 -1.99
CA TRP A 140 -1.38 -8.26 -1.87
C TRP A 140 -2.87 -8.00 -2.10
N ALA A 141 -3.50 -8.72 -3.04
CA ALA A 141 -4.91 -8.55 -3.34
C ALA A 141 -5.78 -8.84 -2.10
N THR A 142 -5.47 -9.92 -1.38
CA THR A 142 -6.17 -10.30 -0.14
C THR A 142 -5.93 -9.27 0.96
N GLU A 143 -4.69 -8.81 1.13
CA GLU A 143 -4.35 -7.74 2.08
C GLU A 143 -5.15 -6.46 1.80
N ASP A 144 -5.19 -6.02 0.55
CA ASP A 144 -5.84 -4.77 0.18
C ASP A 144 -7.37 -4.86 0.29
N PHE A 145 -7.97 -6.03 0.04
CA PHE A 145 -9.38 -6.26 0.41
C PHE A 145 -9.60 -6.05 1.91
N LEU A 146 -8.73 -6.58 2.76
CA LEU A 146 -8.86 -6.44 4.21
C LEU A 146 -8.63 -5.00 4.66
N PHE A 147 -7.66 -4.29 4.08
CA PHE A 147 -7.43 -2.87 4.36
C PHE A 147 -8.64 -1.99 4.03
N ILE A 148 -9.36 -2.28 2.94
CA ILE A 148 -10.60 -1.55 2.61
C ILE A 148 -11.70 -1.83 3.64
N MET A 149 -11.71 -3.02 4.23
CA MET A 149 -12.83 -3.51 5.03
C MET A 149 -12.68 -3.26 6.52
N LEU A 150 -11.43 -3.22 7.00
CA LEU A 150 -11.08 -2.91 8.37
C LEU A 150 -11.01 -1.39 8.50
N LYS A 151 -11.81 -0.86 9.43
CA LYS A 151 -11.99 0.57 9.61
C LYS A 151 -10.85 1.08 10.49
N ASN A 152 -9.75 1.49 9.87
CA ASN A 152 -8.64 2.17 10.52
C ASN A 152 -8.86 3.70 10.57
#